data_AF-A0A356VS68-F1
#
_entry.id   AF-A0A356VS68-F1
#
_cell.length_a   1.000
_cell.length_b   1.000
_cell.length_c   1.000
_cell.angle_alpha   90.00
_cell.angle_beta   90.00
_cell.angle_gamma   90.00
#
_symmetry.space_group_name_H-M   'P 1'
#
loop_
_entity.id
_entity.type
_entity.pdbx_description
1 polymer ?
#
loop_
_entity_poly.entity_id
_entity_poly.type
_entity_poly.pdbx_seq_one_letter_code
_entity_poly.pdbx_strand_id
1 'polypeptide(L)'
;MIKYSDIELDFTLAPKTEADVFLDENVSVLNVQPTGPFVRNLKDEILAFDNDTVFHSLDEGVTWQSKKVLDSNSWSVQDTHAICVTRLGTVILSFLNIANLHFNWVKKTNLPT
;
A
#
# COMPACT_ATOMS: atom_id res chain seq x y z
N MET A 1 -11.49 -17.21 -21.50
CA MET A 1 -10.27 -16.36 -21.62
C MET A 1 -10.62 -15.07 -22.37
N ILE A 2 -10.51 -13.92 -21.70
CA ILE A 2 -10.83 -12.60 -22.26
C ILE A 2 -9.52 -11.83 -22.46
N LYS A 3 -9.31 -11.27 -23.66
CA LYS A 3 -8.15 -10.41 -23.94
C LYS A 3 -8.47 -8.99 -23.46
N TYR A 4 -7.68 -8.48 -22.51
CA TYR A 4 -7.79 -7.11 -22.01
C TYR A 4 -6.69 -6.26 -22.62
N SER A 5 -7.02 -5.47 -23.66
CA SER A 5 -6.06 -4.58 -24.34
C SER A 5 -5.57 -3.42 -23.47
N ASP A 6 -6.31 -3.11 -22.41
CA ASP A 6 -6.11 -1.92 -21.58
C ASP A 6 -5.30 -2.22 -20.32
N ILE A 7 -4.99 -3.51 -20.06
CA ILE A 7 -4.12 -3.93 -18.96
C ILE A 7 -2.68 -3.93 -19.48
N GLU A 8 -1.99 -2.81 -19.27
CA GLU A 8 -0.54 -2.73 -19.42
C GLU A 8 0.12 -3.10 -18.08
N LEU A 9 0.77 -4.25 -18.04
CA LEU A 9 1.60 -4.63 -16.89
C LEU A 9 2.96 -3.95 -17.05
N ASP A 10 3.20 -2.89 -16.28
CA ASP A 10 4.53 -2.30 -16.14
C ASP A 10 5.41 -3.27 -15.33
N PHE A 11 5.98 -4.22 -16.05
CA PHE A 11 6.97 -5.16 -15.55
C PHE A 11 8.35 -4.53 -15.50
N THR A 12 8.50 -3.36 -14.89
CA THR A 12 9.81 -2.66 -14.79
C THR A 12 10.93 -3.55 -14.21
N LEU A 13 10.57 -4.62 -13.49
CA LEU A 13 11.48 -5.64 -12.96
C LEU A 13 11.25 -7.08 -13.48
N ALA A 14 10.23 -7.34 -14.30
CA ALA A 14 10.01 -8.67 -14.87
C ALA A 14 10.66 -8.77 -16.26
N PRO A 15 11.04 -9.98 -16.71
CA PRO A 15 11.58 -10.15 -18.06
C PRO A 15 10.55 -9.65 -19.08
N LYS A 16 10.98 -8.72 -19.95
CA LYS A 16 10.16 -8.27 -21.08
C LYS A 16 9.73 -9.50 -21.88
N THR A 17 8.43 -9.72 -21.95
CA THR A 17 7.82 -10.83 -22.69
C THR A 17 6.96 -10.25 -23.81
N GLU A 18 7.08 -10.84 -25.00
CA GLU A 18 6.19 -10.55 -26.13
C GLU A 18 4.95 -11.46 -26.14
N ALA A 19 4.85 -12.37 -25.16
CA ALA A 19 3.70 -13.25 -25.03
C ALA A 19 2.47 -12.48 -24.53
N ASP A 20 1.31 -12.80 -25.11
CA ASP A 20 0.02 -12.30 -24.63
C ASP A 20 -0.20 -12.70 -23.16
N VAL A 21 -0.72 -11.76 -22.37
CA VAL A 21 -1.14 -12.00 -20.98
C VAL A 21 -2.63 -12.29 -20.96
N PHE A 22 -3.02 -13.37 -20.29
CA PHE A 22 -4.42 -13.79 -20.17
C PHE A 22 -4.82 -13.78 -18.69
N LEU A 23 -5.98 -13.20 -18.40
CA LEU A 23 -6.64 -13.30 -17.10
C LEU A 23 -7.72 -14.38 -17.17
N ASP A 24 -7.87 -15.17 -16.10
CA ASP A 24 -8.99 -16.11 -15.97
C ASP A 24 -10.32 -15.34 -15.97
N GLU A 25 -11.37 -15.91 -16.58
CA GLU A 25 -12.67 -15.25 -16.71
C GLU A 25 -13.41 -15.07 -15.38
N ASN A 26 -13.01 -15.81 -14.36
CA ASN A 26 -13.54 -15.71 -13.00
C ASN A 26 -12.73 -14.76 -12.12
N VAL A 27 -11.71 -14.09 -12.68
CA VAL A 27 -10.86 -13.14 -11.96
C VAL A 27 -11.11 -11.75 -12.51
N SER A 28 -11.24 -10.79 -11.60
CA SER A 28 -11.27 -9.37 -11.91
C SER A 28 -10.18 -8.66 -11.12
N VAL A 29 -9.66 -7.56 -11.66
CA VAL A 29 -8.80 -6.65 -10.89
C VAL A 29 -9.54 -6.23 -9.62
N LEU A 30 -8.88 -6.34 -8.48
CA LEU A 30 -9.43 -5.90 -7.20
C LEU A 30 -9.45 -4.37 -7.19
N ASN A 31 -10.64 -3.79 -7.43
CA ASN A 31 -10.83 -2.34 -7.46
C ASN A 31 -11.10 -1.79 -6.05
N VAL A 32 -10.11 -1.87 -5.18
CA VAL A 32 -10.14 -1.27 -3.83
C VAL A 32 -8.97 -0.30 -3.69
N GLN A 33 -9.19 0.84 -3.04
CA GLN A 33 -8.14 1.83 -2.83
C GLN A 33 -7.11 1.36 -1.79
N PRO A 34 -7.49 1.12 -0.52
CA PRO A 34 -6.54 0.63 0.47
C PRO A 34 -6.37 -0.89 0.37
N THR A 35 -5.11 -1.34 0.36
CA THR A 35 -4.75 -2.78 0.38
C THR A 35 -4.50 -3.29 1.81
N GLY A 36 -4.52 -2.39 2.79
CA GLY A 36 -4.28 -2.67 4.21
C GLY A 36 -2.80 -2.54 4.58
N PRO A 37 -2.42 -2.95 5.81
CA PRO A 37 -3.22 -3.57 6.87
C PRO A 37 -4.45 -2.79 7.36
N PHE A 38 -5.45 -3.52 7.85
CA PHE A 38 -6.72 -2.97 8.35
C PHE A 38 -6.86 -3.12 9.87
N VAL A 39 -7.44 -2.11 10.52
CA VAL A 39 -7.83 -2.17 11.95
C VAL A 39 -9.23 -1.62 12.16
N ARG A 40 -9.84 -1.96 13.29
CA ARG A 40 -11.08 -1.33 13.73
C ARG A 40 -10.82 -0.36 14.88
N ASN A 41 -11.41 0.83 14.80
CA ASN A 41 -11.36 1.77 15.92
C ASN A 41 -12.48 1.48 16.95
N LEU A 42 -12.56 2.27 18.03
CA LEU A 42 -13.59 2.07 19.06
C LEU A 42 -15.02 2.35 18.60
N LYS A 43 -15.21 2.95 17.43
CA LYS A 43 -16.51 3.18 16.80
C LYS A 43 -16.86 2.08 15.78
N ASP A 44 -16.05 1.01 15.73
CA ASP A 44 -16.17 -0.12 14.80
C ASP A 44 -15.90 0.22 13.33
N GLU A 45 -15.37 1.41 13.06
CA GLU A 45 -14.99 1.87 11.72
C GLU A 45 -13.69 1.18 11.27
N ILE A 46 -13.61 0.77 10.01
CA ILE A 46 -12.41 0.16 9.44
C ILE A 46 -11.46 1.28 9.04
N LEU A 47 -10.20 1.19 9.48
CA LEU A 47 -9.12 2.09 9.09
C LEU A 47 -8.06 1.33 8.31
N ALA A 48 -7.49 1.99 7.31
CA ALA A 48 -6.30 1.58 6.59
C ALA A 48 -5.41 2.79 6.32
N PHE A 49 -4.13 2.55 6.10
CA PHE A 49 -3.18 3.57 5.69
C PHE A 49 -2.58 3.18 4.36
N ASP A 50 -2.43 4.18 3.50
CA ASP A 50 -1.62 4.08 2.31
C ASP A 50 -0.86 5.41 2.19
N ASN A 51 0.47 5.30 2.16
CA ASN A 51 1.38 6.44 2.18
C ASN A 51 1.05 7.45 3.30
N ASP A 52 0.76 8.70 2.95
CA ASP A 52 0.48 9.81 3.88
C ASP A 52 -1.01 9.98 4.20
N THR A 53 -1.84 9.04 3.75
CA THR A 53 -3.29 9.15 3.76
C THR A 53 -3.92 8.02 4.57
N VAL A 54 -4.81 8.40 5.50
CA VAL A 54 -5.69 7.46 6.19
C VAL A 54 -6.96 7.29 5.37
N PHE A 55 -7.38 6.05 5.19
CA PHE A 55 -8.66 5.66 4.65
C PHE A 55 -9.51 5.12 5.79
N HIS A 56 -10.79 5.49 5.79
CA HIS A 56 -11.75 4.90 6.71
C HIS A 56 -13.05 4.52 6.00
N SER A 57 -13.67 3.45 6.47
CA SER A 57 -14.95 2.95 5.99
C SER A 57 -15.89 2.73 7.16
N LEU A 58 -17.15 3.10 6.93
CA LEU A 58 -18.27 2.93 7.86
C LEU A 58 -19.18 1.76 7.46
N ASP A 59 -18.91 1.14 6.30
CA ASP A 59 -19.78 0.17 5.63
C ASP A 59 -18.99 -1.07 5.20
N GLU A 60 -18.13 -1.56 6.09
CA GLU A 60 -17.40 -2.82 5.91
C GLU A 60 -16.47 -2.85 4.68
N GLY A 61 -15.95 -1.69 4.28
CA GLY A 61 -15.01 -1.56 3.16
C GLY A 61 -15.68 -1.38 1.79
N VAL A 62 -17.00 -1.16 1.74
CA VAL A 62 -17.73 -0.90 0.50
C VAL A 62 -17.43 0.51 -0.03
N THR A 63 -17.45 1.52 0.84
CA THR A 63 -17.05 2.90 0.53
C THR A 63 -15.96 3.39 1.46
N TRP A 64 -15.10 4.27 0.93
CA TRP A 64 -13.93 4.78 1.63
C TRP A 64 -13.90 6.30 1.59
N GLN A 65 -13.56 6.88 2.73
CA GLN A 65 -13.25 8.30 2.87
C GLN A 65 -11.78 8.45 3.24
N SER A 66 -11.08 9.36 2.56
CA SER A 66 -9.64 9.56 2.71
C SER A 66 -9.32 10.91 3.35
N LYS A 67 -8.28 10.94 4.18
CA LYS A 67 -7.72 12.18 4.72
C LYS A 67 -6.21 12.09 4.81
N LYS A 68 -5.51 13.11 4.32
CA LYS A 68 -4.06 13.25 4.53
C LYS A 68 -3.77 13.55 6.00
N VAL A 69 -2.82 12.84 6.59
CA VAL A 69 -2.50 12.91 8.03
C VAL A 69 -1.04 13.24 8.33
N LEU A 70 -0.16 13.17 7.33
CA LEU A 70 1.23 13.60 7.44
C LEU A 70 1.45 14.86 6.62
N ASP A 71 1.73 15.98 7.29
CA ASP A 71 1.78 17.31 6.68
C ASP A 71 3.20 17.77 6.29
N SER A 72 4.15 16.86 6.08
CA SER A 72 5.48 17.26 5.60
C SER A 72 6.15 16.25 4.68
N ASN A 73 6.97 16.78 3.76
CA ASN A 73 7.85 16.00 2.90
C ASN A 73 8.95 15.25 3.68
N SER A 74 8.99 15.37 5.01
CA SER A 74 9.94 14.69 5.87
C SER A 74 9.54 13.27 6.21
N TRP A 75 8.31 12.86 5.85
CA TRP A 75 7.76 11.55 6.16
C TRP A 75 7.28 10.87 4.88
N SER A 76 7.69 9.62 4.70
CA SER A 76 7.15 8.74 3.68
C SER A 76 6.93 7.38 4.32
N VAL A 77 5.67 6.97 4.34
CA VAL A 77 5.25 5.65 4.82
C VAL A 77 5.36 4.69 3.64
N GLN A 78 6.13 3.62 3.81
CA GLN A 78 6.22 2.56 2.83
C GLN A 78 5.11 1.51 3.07
N ASP A 79 4.82 0.70 2.05
CA ASP A 79 3.96 -0.49 2.13
C ASP A 79 4.30 -1.39 3.34
N THR A 80 5.57 -1.46 3.73
CA THR A 80 6.02 -2.05 4.99
C THR A 80 5.70 -1.15 6.18
N HIS A 81 4.45 -1.19 6.62
CA HIS A 81 3.97 -0.55 7.83
C HIS A 81 3.10 -1.49 8.67
N ALA A 82 2.89 -1.11 9.93
CA ALA A 82 1.99 -1.78 10.85
C ALA A 82 1.05 -0.75 11.48
N ILE A 83 -0.20 -1.16 11.68
CA ILE A 83 -1.20 -0.34 12.37
C ILE A 83 -1.83 -1.15 13.50
N CYS A 84 -2.11 -0.49 14.62
CA CYS A 84 -2.92 -1.06 15.70
C CYS A 84 -3.77 0.01 16.38
N VAL A 85 -4.76 -0.44 17.14
CA VAL A 85 -5.60 0.42 17.98
C VAL A 85 -5.41 0.01 19.43
N THR A 86 -5.08 0.98 20.29
CA THR A 86 -4.95 0.74 21.74
C THR A 86 -6.32 0.56 22.37
N ARG A 87 -6.35 0.05 23.62
CA ARG A 87 -7.60 -0.08 24.40
C ARG A 87 -8.32 1.26 24.63
N LEU A 88 -7.61 2.39 24.58
CA LEU A 88 -8.17 3.73 24.72
C LEU A 88 -8.61 4.33 23.38
N GLY A 89 -8.49 3.59 22.27
CA GLY A 89 -8.88 4.03 20.93
C GLY A 89 -7.84 4.86 20.20
N THR A 90 -6.60 4.92 20.70
CA THR A 90 -5.50 5.55 19.99
C THR A 90 -5.08 4.69 18.81
N VAL A 91 -5.04 5.26 17.62
CA VAL A 91 -4.48 4.62 16.43
C VAL A 91 -2.98 4.84 16.43
N ILE A 92 -2.21 3.76 16.34
CA ILE A 92 -0.75 3.80 16.22
C ILE A 92 -0.38 3.29 14.84
N LEU A 93 0.33 4.13 14.09
CA LEU A 93 0.98 3.75 12.84
C LEU A 93 2.49 3.65 13.09
N SER A 94 3.07 2.49 12.74
CA SER A 94 4.51 2.25 12.79
C SER A 94 5.01 1.94 11.39
N PHE A 95 6.05 2.62 10.95
CA PHE A 95 6.60 2.49 9.61
C PHE A 95 8.07 2.87 9.58
N LEU A 96 8.78 2.38 8.56
CA LEU A 96 10.11 2.88 8.24
C LEU A 96 9.95 4.19 7.46
N ASN A 97 10.48 5.29 8.00
CA ASN A 97 10.47 6.56 7.26
C ASN A 97 11.53 6.53 6.17
N ILE A 98 11.08 6.40 4.91
CA ILE A 98 11.99 6.33 3.76
C ILE A 98 12.33 7.70 3.15
N ALA A 99 11.71 8.78 3.62
CA ALA A 99 11.96 10.13 3.07
C ALA A 99 13.43 10.56 3.19
N ASN A 100 14.17 10.01 4.15
CA ASN A 100 15.59 10.26 4.36
C ASN A 100 16.40 8.95 4.37
N LEU A 101 15.97 7.93 3.61
CA LEU A 101 16.66 6.65 3.57
C LEU A 101 18.07 6.81 2.97
N HIS A 102 19.09 6.55 3.78
CA HIS A 102 20.47 6.45 3.33
C HIS A 102 20.86 4.99 3.16
N PHE A 103 20.56 4.44 1.99
CA PHE A 103 20.99 3.09 1.61
C PHE A 103 21.99 3.17 0.47
N ASN A 104 23.28 2.89 0.74
CA ASN A 104 24.29 2.77 -0.32
C ASN A 104 24.83 1.34 -0.38
N TRP A 105 25.13 0.90 -1.61
CA TRP A 105 25.79 -0.37 -1.85
C TRP A 105 27.25 -0.15 -2.23
N VAL A 106 28.18 -0.64 -1.40
CA VAL A 106 29.61 -0.56 -1.72
C VAL A 106 29.93 -1.67 -2.73
N LYS A 107 29.89 -1.33 -4.02
CA LYS A 107 30.13 -2.28 -5.13
C LYS A 107 31.41 -3.11 -4.98
N LYS A 108 32.47 -2.52 -4.42
CA LYS A 108 33.78 -3.18 -4.28
C LYS A 108 33.77 -4.32 -3.26
N THR A 109 33.01 -4.17 -2.17
CA THR A 109 32.93 -5.17 -1.09
C THR A 109 31.65 -6.00 -1.14
N ASN A 110 30.70 -5.60 -1.99
CA ASN A 110 29.36 -6.19 -2.05
C ASN A 110 28.66 -6.18 -0.69
N LEU A 111 28.83 -5.08 0.05
CA LEU A 111 28.23 -4.87 1.38
C LEU A 111 27.39 -3.57 1.37
N PRO A 112 26.28 -3.53 2.12
CA PRO A 112 25.57 -2.28 2.40
C PRO A 112 26.44 -1.36 3.31
N THR A 113 26.28 -0.04 3.17
CA THR A 113 26.78 0.95 4.14
C THR A 113 25.78 1.22 5.25
#